data_AF-A0A2K4XE34-F1
#
_entry.id   AF-A0A2K4XE34-F1
#
_cell.length_a   1.000
_cell.length_b   1.000
_cell.length_c   1.000
_cell.angle_alpha   90.00
_cell.angle_beta   90.00
_cell.angle_gamma   90.00
#
_symmetry.space_group_name_H-M   'P 1'
#
loop_
_entity.id
_entity.type
_entity.pdbx_description
1 polymer ?
#
loop_
_entity_poly.entity_id
_entity_poly.type
_entity_poly.pdbx_seq_one_letter_code
_entity_poly.pdbx_strand_id
1 'polypeptide(L)'
;MFFKTTVWSSGKPNNITGAGFGIRIPKEIKENIFSEQWGHVLIKTNNHSFKVDITPGFWNKCNELRNPQIGLWLIENKLNHWKSGFPSEVGVEYLGSQDFKLTTI
;
A
#
# COMPACT_ATOMS: atom_id res chain seq x y z
N MET A 1 -4.58 13.80 -5.82
CA MET A 1 -3.92 14.32 -4.59
C MET A 1 -2.75 13.42 -4.25
N PHE A 2 -1.55 13.97 -4.04
CA PHE A 2 -0.34 13.20 -3.77
C PHE A 2 0.05 13.21 -2.29
N PHE A 3 0.53 12.08 -1.76
CA PHE A 3 1.10 11.98 -0.42
C PHE A 3 2.22 10.94 -0.37
N LYS A 4 3.14 11.09 0.58
CA LYS A 4 4.17 10.09 0.89
C LYS A 4 3.68 9.13 1.96
N THR A 5 4.15 7.90 1.90
CA THR A 5 3.92 6.92 2.96
C THR A 5 5.06 5.91 3.05
N THR A 6 5.03 5.08 4.08
CA THR A 6 6.02 4.03 4.31
C THR A 6 5.53 2.67 3.87
N VAL A 7 6.48 1.85 3.41
CA VAL A 7 6.27 0.42 3.21
C VAL A 7 6.02 -0.28 4.54
N TRP A 8 5.27 -1.38 4.48
CA TRP A 8 4.93 -2.21 5.63
C TRP A 8 5.26 -3.66 5.33
N SER A 9 5.69 -4.41 6.36
CA SER A 9 5.80 -5.86 6.29
C SER A 9 5.27 -6.51 7.57
N SER A 10 4.85 -7.77 7.46
CA SER A 10 4.39 -8.61 8.58
C SER A 10 5.53 -9.15 9.45
N GLY A 11 6.78 -8.71 9.24
CA GLY A 11 7.98 -9.23 9.89
C GLY A 11 8.52 -10.54 9.30
N LYS A 12 7.68 -11.33 8.63
CA LYS A 12 8.09 -12.52 7.85
C LYS A 12 7.52 -12.47 6.42
N PRO A 13 7.84 -11.44 5.64
CA PRO A 13 7.33 -11.35 4.28
C PRO A 13 8.00 -12.38 3.36
N ASN A 14 7.30 -12.78 2.30
CA ASN A 14 7.81 -13.66 1.27
C ASN A 14 8.32 -12.81 0.09
N ASN A 15 9.64 -12.77 -0.07
CA ASN A 15 10.30 -12.00 -1.13
C ASN A 15 10.19 -12.61 -2.54
N ILE A 16 9.57 -13.78 -2.68
CA ILE A 16 9.31 -14.42 -3.99
C ILE A 16 7.89 -14.10 -4.44
N THR A 17 6.92 -14.16 -3.53
CA THR A 17 5.49 -13.99 -3.86
C THR A 17 4.95 -12.60 -3.56
N GLY A 18 5.70 -11.77 -2.82
CA GLY A 18 5.24 -10.47 -2.32
C GLY A 18 4.27 -10.56 -1.13
N ALA A 19 3.88 -11.77 -0.70
CA ALA A 19 2.97 -11.94 0.43
C ALA A 19 3.58 -11.40 1.73
N GLY A 20 2.76 -10.75 2.55
CA GLY A 20 3.21 -10.15 3.82
C GLY A 20 3.79 -8.75 3.68
N PHE A 21 3.71 -8.12 2.50
CA PHE A 21 4.01 -6.71 2.31
C PHE A 21 2.74 -5.85 2.14
N GLY A 22 2.93 -4.54 2.27
CA GLY A 22 1.90 -3.54 2.05
C GLY A 22 2.46 -2.12 2.11
N ILE A 23 1.57 -1.16 2.12
CA ILE A 23 1.86 0.26 2.37
C ILE A 23 1.00 0.75 3.52
N ARG A 24 1.52 1.66 4.34
CA ARG A 24 0.69 2.38 5.31
C ARG A 24 -0.13 3.44 4.58
N ILE A 25 -1.34 3.71 5.02
CA ILE A 25 -2.17 4.84 4.58
C ILE A 25 -2.22 5.81 5.76
N PRO A 26 -1.73 7.05 5.63
CA PRO A 26 -1.78 8.01 6.73
C PRO A 26 -3.21 8.16 7.26
N LYS A 27 -3.36 8.34 8.58
CA LYS A 27 -4.68 8.37 9.23
C LYS A 27 -5.61 9.42 8.60
N GLU A 28 -5.09 10.61 8.35
CA GLU A 28 -5.81 11.69 7.69
C GLU A 28 -6.30 11.31 6.29
N ILE A 29 -5.47 10.60 5.51
CA ILE A 29 -5.85 10.11 4.19
C ILE A 29 -6.96 9.07 4.29
N LYS A 30 -6.83 8.14 5.26
CA LYS A 30 -7.86 7.12 5.51
C LYS A 30 -9.21 7.78 5.84
N GLU A 31 -9.22 8.77 6.74
CA GLU A 31 -10.45 9.40 7.24
C GLU A 31 -11.11 10.33 6.20
N ASN A 32 -10.34 10.97 5.33
CA ASN A 32 -10.88 11.95 4.37
C ASN A 32 -11.15 11.38 2.97
N ILE A 33 -10.49 10.28 2.58
CA ILE A 33 -10.63 9.72 1.22
C ILE A 33 -11.35 8.38 1.23
N PHE A 34 -10.99 7.49 2.15
CA PHE A 34 -11.51 6.13 2.10
C PHE A 34 -12.94 6.10 2.66
N SER A 35 -13.80 5.31 2.02
CA SER A 35 -15.17 5.06 2.49
C SER A 35 -15.31 3.65 3.04
N GLU A 36 -15.97 3.47 4.19
CA GLU A 36 -16.25 2.15 4.78
C GLU A 36 -17.12 1.25 3.88
N GLN A 37 -17.84 1.85 2.92
CA GLN A 37 -18.62 1.12 1.92
C GLN A 37 -17.75 0.49 0.82
N TRP A 38 -16.48 0.86 0.72
CA TRP A 38 -15.57 0.29 -0.26
C TRP A 38 -15.09 -1.08 0.19
N GLY A 39 -15.37 -2.11 -0.61
CA GLY A 39 -14.80 -3.44 -0.43
C GLY A 39 -13.37 -3.57 -0.95
N HIS A 40 -12.96 -2.68 -1.86
CA HIS A 40 -11.63 -2.68 -2.47
C HIS A 40 -11.21 -1.30 -2.94
N VAL A 41 -9.92 -1.15 -3.26
CA VAL A 41 -9.37 -0.07 -4.07
C VAL A 41 -8.67 -0.63 -5.30
N LEU A 42 -8.49 0.20 -6.31
CA LEU A 42 -7.67 -0.06 -7.47
C LEU A 42 -6.31 0.62 -7.28
N ILE A 43 -5.25 -0.17 -7.31
CA ILE A 43 -3.87 0.32 -7.27
C ILE A 43 -3.28 0.20 -8.66
N LYS A 44 -2.74 1.31 -9.17
CA LYS A 44 -2.00 1.41 -10.42
C LYS A 44 -0.52 1.56 -10.11
N THR A 45 0.31 0.86 -10.85
CA THR A 45 1.76 1.04 -10.89
C THR A 45 2.13 1.49 -12.30
N ASN A 46 3.42 1.64 -12.62
CA ASN A 46 3.85 2.02 -13.97
C ASN A 46 3.40 1.01 -15.04
N ASN A 47 3.30 -0.27 -14.69
CA ASN A 47 3.06 -1.33 -15.66
C ASN A 47 1.74 -2.07 -15.42
N HIS A 48 1.21 -2.10 -14.19
CA HIS A 48 0.08 -2.95 -13.82
C HIS A 48 -1.01 -2.18 -13.08
N SER A 49 -2.22 -2.71 -13.09
CA SER A 49 -3.33 -2.27 -12.24
C SER A 49 -3.97 -3.49 -11.60
N PHE A 50 -4.23 -3.42 -10.30
CA PHE A 50 -4.78 -4.55 -9.55
C PHE A 50 -5.70 -4.09 -8.43
N LYS A 51 -6.62 -4.97 -8.05
CA LYS A 51 -7.53 -4.74 -6.93
C LYS A 51 -6.84 -5.09 -5.61
N VAL A 52 -7.07 -4.26 -4.60
CA VAL A 52 -6.64 -4.50 -3.23
C VAL A 52 -7.86 -4.43 -2.32
N ASP A 53 -8.19 -5.55 -1.71
CA ASP A 53 -9.34 -5.64 -0.81
C ASP A 53 -9.10 -4.83 0.46
N ILE A 54 -10.14 -4.11 0.90
CA ILE A 54 -10.14 -3.39 2.16
C ILE A 54 -10.71 -4.31 3.23
N THR A 55 -9.84 -4.88 4.05
CA THR A 55 -10.28 -5.77 5.14
C THR A 55 -10.86 -4.98 6.31
N PRO A 56 -11.74 -5.56 7.16
CA PRO A 56 -12.22 -4.90 8.38
C PRO A 56 -11.11 -4.41 9.32
N GLY A 57 -9.93 -5.04 9.27
CA GLY A 57 -8.75 -4.62 10.03
C GLY A 57 -8.23 -3.23 9.63
N PHE A 58 -8.42 -2.82 8.37
CA PHE A 58 -8.03 -1.51 7.83
C PHE A 58 -8.71 -0.34 8.56
N TRP A 59 -9.95 -0.56 8.96
CA TRP A 59 -10.74 0.45 9.66
C TRP A 59 -10.36 0.51 11.14
N ASN A 60 -10.25 -0.65 11.79
CA ASN A 60 -10.25 -0.75 13.25
C ASN A 60 -8.88 -0.76 13.93
N LYS A 61 -7.87 -1.39 13.32
CA LYS A 61 -6.61 -1.74 14.03
C LYS A 61 -5.34 -1.33 13.29
N CYS A 62 -5.41 -1.34 11.97
CA CYS A 62 -4.27 -1.25 11.09
C CYS A 62 -4.63 -0.30 9.96
N ASN A 63 -3.78 0.61 9.56
CA ASN A 63 -4.03 1.49 8.42
C ASN A 63 -3.24 1.06 7.18
N GLU A 64 -2.95 -0.24 7.02
CA GLU A 64 -2.15 -0.73 5.91
C GLU A 64 -2.99 -1.42 4.83
N LEU A 65 -2.73 -1.09 3.57
CA LEU A 65 -3.19 -1.86 2.43
C LEU A 65 -2.17 -2.97 2.15
N ARG A 66 -2.61 -4.21 2.29
CA ARG A 66 -1.77 -5.41 2.19
C ARG A 66 -2.21 -6.23 0.99
N ASN A 67 -1.30 -6.49 0.08
CA ASN A 67 -1.58 -7.31 -1.10
C ASN A 67 -0.27 -7.85 -1.68
N PRO A 68 -0.20 -9.12 -2.09
CA PRO A 68 0.98 -9.68 -2.74
C PRO A 68 1.46 -8.87 -3.94
N GLN A 69 0.56 -8.27 -4.73
CA GLN A 69 0.91 -7.43 -5.88
C GLN A 69 1.59 -6.12 -5.46
N ILE A 70 1.20 -5.52 -4.32
CA ILE A 70 1.97 -4.41 -3.74
C ILE A 70 3.37 -4.91 -3.38
N GLY A 71 3.46 -6.07 -2.74
CA GLY A 71 4.74 -6.66 -2.36
C GLY A 71 5.68 -6.92 -3.54
N LEU A 72 5.16 -7.52 -4.62
CA LEU A 72 5.92 -7.74 -5.85
C LEU A 72 6.43 -6.42 -6.43
N TRP A 73 5.57 -5.40 -6.49
CA TRP A 73 6.00 -4.07 -6.93
C TRP A 73 7.11 -3.48 -6.02
N LEU A 74 7.03 -3.65 -4.70
CA LEU A 74 8.08 -3.20 -3.78
C LEU A 74 9.40 -3.94 -4.01
N ILE A 75 9.35 -5.25 -4.28
CA ILE A 75 10.53 -6.08 -4.56
C ILE A 75 11.17 -5.68 -5.89
N GLU A 76 10.37 -5.52 -6.94
CA GLU A 76 10.83 -5.08 -8.28
C GLU A 76 11.57 -3.74 -8.19
N ASN A 77 11.12 -2.84 -7.33
CA ASN A 77 11.72 -1.53 -7.12
C ASN A 77 12.78 -1.50 -6.00
N LYS A 78 13.17 -2.66 -5.44
CA LYS A 78 14.18 -2.80 -4.37
C LYS A 78 13.84 -2.02 -3.08
N LEU A 79 12.55 -1.86 -2.79
CA LEU A 79 12.00 -1.17 -1.61
C LEU A 79 11.63 -2.13 -0.47
N ASN A 80 11.87 -3.43 -0.65
CA ASN A 80 11.51 -4.49 0.29
C ASN A 80 12.55 -4.72 1.41
N HIS A 81 13.69 -4.01 1.37
CA HIS A 81 14.78 -4.12 2.34
C HIS A 81 15.02 -2.78 3.03
N TRP A 82 14.98 -2.78 4.37
CA TRP A 82 15.25 -1.59 5.16
C TRP A 82 15.81 -1.93 6.54
N LYS A 83 16.51 -0.96 7.16
CA LYS A 83 16.94 -1.07 8.56
C LYS A 83 15.72 -1.01 9.47
N SER A 84 15.72 -1.79 10.54
CA SER A 84 14.64 -1.76 11.54
C SER A 84 14.39 -0.31 12.01
N GLY A 85 13.13 0.10 12.02
CA GLY A 85 12.71 1.48 12.34
C GLY A 85 12.74 2.47 11.18
N PHE A 86 13.30 2.11 10.02
CA PHE A 86 13.48 3.01 8.88
C PHE A 86 12.91 2.43 7.58
N PRO A 87 11.59 2.12 7.51
CA PRO A 87 10.98 1.59 6.30
C PRO A 87 11.18 2.54 5.11
N SER A 88 11.34 1.98 3.91
CA SER A 88 11.38 2.75 2.67
C SER A 88 10.10 3.58 2.48
N GLU A 89 10.24 4.72 1.84
CA GLU A 89 9.13 5.59 1.51
C GLU A 89 8.71 5.43 0.05
N VAL A 90 7.42 5.65 -0.22
CA VAL A 90 6.82 5.60 -1.55
C VAL A 90 5.84 6.76 -1.72
N GLY A 91 5.60 7.15 -2.97
CA GLY A 91 4.59 8.12 -3.34
C GLY A 91 3.28 7.42 -3.66
N VAL A 92 2.18 8.03 -3.23
CA VAL A 92 0.83 7.61 -3.56
C VAL A 92 0.05 8.80 -4.09
N GLU A 93 -0.56 8.62 -5.26
CA GLU A 93 -1.46 9.61 -5.84
C GLU A 93 -2.89 9.05 -5.82
N TYR A 94 -3.78 9.75 -5.13
CA TYR A 94 -5.22 9.53 -5.25
C TYR A 94 -5.73 10.15 -6.56
N LEU A 95 -6.29 9.31 -7.43
CA LEU A 95 -6.77 9.67 -8.76
C LEU A 95 -8.27 9.96 -8.79
N GLY A 96 -8.99 9.70 -7.69
CA GLY A 96 -10.45 9.84 -7.59
C GLY A 96 -11.15 8.50 -7.37
N SER A 97 -12.35 8.54 -6.78
CA SER A 97 -13.15 7.34 -6.45
C SER A 97 -12.33 6.30 -5.67
N GLN A 98 -12.12 5.10 -6.23
CA GLN A 98 -11.35 4.02 -5.59
C GLN A 98 -9.96 3.86 -6.22
N ASP A 99 -9.51 4.79 -7.06
CA ASP A 99 -8.27 4.70 -7.83
C ASP A 99 -7.10 5.40 -7.16
N PHE A 100 -5.98 4.68 -7.02
CA PHE A 100 -4.72 5.20 -6.52
C PHE A 100 -3.57 4.76 -7.41
N LYS A 101 -2.48 5.54 -7.46
CA LYS A 101 -1.25 5.21 -8.16
C LYS A 101 -0.06 5.17 -7.20
N LEU A 102 0.75 4.13 -7.29
CA LEU A 102 2.02 4.01 -6.60
C LEU A 102 3.18 4.47 -7.48
N THR A 103 4.09 5.23 -6.87
CA THR A 103 5.33 5.68 -7.50
C THR A 103 6.51 5.53 -6.54
N THR A 104 7.69 5.26 -7.08
CA THR A 104 8.95 5.45 -6.35
C THR A 104 9.19 6.95 -6.12
N ILE A 105 9.98 7.31 -5.12
CA ILE A 105 10.38 8.70 -4.83
C ILE A 105 11.89 8.89 -4.93
#